data_AF-A0AB73KE44-F1
#
_entry.id   AF-A0AB73KE44-F1
#
_cell.length_a   1.000
_cell.length_b   1.000
_cell.length_c   1.000
_cell.angle_alpha   90.00
_cell.angle_beta   90.00
_cell.angle_gamma   90.00
#
_symmetry.space_group_name_H-M   'P 1'
#
loop_
_entity.id
_entity.type
_entity.pdbx_description
1 polymer ?
#
loop_
_entity_poly.entity_id
_entity_poly.type
_entity_poly.pdbx_seq_one_letter_code
_entity_poly.pdbx_strand_id
1 'polypeptide(L)' 'MSSTTAEDILRVERGHARSEELAAITVVLLARAAARSGAAGGGPGEEPRKAGWRRLERSRGFQPPHSWRG' A
#
# COMPACT_ATOMS: atom_id res chain seq x y z
N MET A 1 -17.72 13.97 -20.38
CA MET A 1 -16.54 13.76 -19.52
C MET A 1 -17.07 13.17 -18.23
N SER A 2 -16.89 11.87 -17.98
CA SER A 2 -17.40 11.26 -16.76
C SER A 2 -16.56 11.75 -15.57
N SER A 3 -17.20 12.41 -14.61
CA SER A 3 -16.57 12.83 -13.37
C SER A 3 -16.49 11.60 -12.44
N THR A 4 -15.33 10.95 -12.41
CA THR A 4 -15.04 9.91 -11.41
C THR A 4 -15.03 10.54 -10.03
N THR A 5 -15.88 10.04 -9.14
CA THR A 5 -15.91 10.47 -7.72
C THR A 5 -14.95 9.60 -6.90
N ALA A 6 -14.59 10.05 -5.70
CA ALA A 6 -13.67 9.29 -4.84
C ALA A 6 -14.20 7.88 -4.49
N GLU A 7 -15.52 7.71 -4.43
CA GLU A 7 -16.17 6.42 -4.14
C GLU A 7 -15.98 5.38 -5.25
N ASP A 8 -15.82 5.83 -6.50
CA ASP A 8 -15.50 4.94 -7.63
C ASP A 8 -14.06 4.39 -7.55
N ILE A 9 -13.18 5.10 -6.82
CA ILE A 9 -11.74 4.77 -6.71
C ILE A 9 -11.44 4.06 -5.37
N LEU A 10 -12.17 4.39 -4.32
CA LEU A 10 -11.94 3.94 -2.95
C LEU A 10 -13.22 3.37 -2.35
N ARG A 11 -13.18 2.09 -1.97
CA ARG A 11 -14.26 1.45 -1.21
C ARG A 11 -14.00 1.56 0.29
N VAL A 12 -14.97 2.10 1.03
CA VAL A 12 -14.96 2.13 2.50
C VAL A 12 -15.74 0.93 3.01
N GLU A 13 -15.08 -0.02 3.69
CA GLU A 13 -15.76 -1.22 4.19
C GLU A 13 -16.59 -0.97 5.45
N ARG A 14 -16.21 0.02 6.28
CA ARG A 14 -16.95 0.41 7.48
C ARG A 14 -16.81 1.90 7.78
N GLY A 15 -17.90 2.52 8.24
CA GLY A 15 -17.95 3.94 8.59
C GLY A 15 -18.03 4.85 7.37
N HIS A 16 -17.78 6.14 7.57
CA HIS A 16 -17.63 7.13 6.50
C HIS A 16 -16.24 7.76 6.61
N ALA A 17 -15.59 8.02 5.47
CA ALA A 17 -14.34 8.78 5.46
C ALA A 17 -14.66 10.28 5.43
N ARG A 18 -14.06 11.06 6.33
CA ARG A 18 -14.16 12.53 6.25
C ARG A 18 -13.27 13.06 5.13
N SER A 19 -13.56 14.28 4.68
CA SER A 19 -12.81 14.93 3.61
C SER A 19 -11.30 15.02 3.90
N GLU A 20 -10.92 15.23 5.17
CA GLU A 20 -9.52 15.30 5.60
C GLU A 20 -8.82 13.94 5.50
N GLU A 21 -9.53 12.85 5.80
CA GLU A 21 -8.99 11.50 5.72
C GLU A 21 -8.79 11.07 4.26
N LEU A 22 -9.75 11.39 3.38
CA LEU A 22 -9.61 11.20 1.94
C LEU A 22 -8.41 11.99 1.39
N ALA A 23 -8.27 13.26 1.77
CA ALA A 23 -7.14 14.09 1.37
C ALA A 23 -5.79 13.48 1.82
N ALA A 24 -5.71 12.99 3.06
CA ALA A 24 -4.50 12.34 3.59
C ALA A 24 -4.14 11.09 2.78
N ILE A 25 -5.11 10.22 2.47
CA ILE A 25 -4.88 9.03 1.65
C ILE A 25 -4.42 9.42 0.24
N THR A 26 -5.05 10.42 -0.39
CA THR A 26 -4.62 10.92 -1.70
C THR A 26 -3.19 11.43 -1.67
N VAL A 27 -2.81 12.23 -0.67
CA VAL A 27 -1.42 12.73 -0.51
C VAL A 27 -0.44 11.57 -0.41
N VAL A 28 -0.73 10.55 0.40
CA VAL A 28 0.13 9.36 0.53
C VAL A 28 0.26 8.61 -0.79
N LEU A 29 -0.84 8.42 -1.52
CA LEU A 29 -0.83 7.75 -2.82
C LEU A 29 0.00 8.52 -3.85
N LEU A 30 -0.16 9.84 -3.92
CA LEU A 30 0.62 10.71 -4.81
C LEU A 30 2.11 10.70 -4.44
N ALA A 31 2.45 10.80 -3.15
CA ALA A 31 3.83 10.74 -2.69
C ALA A 31 4.50 9.40 -3.07
N ARG A 32 3.78 8.27 -2.92
CA ARG A 32 4.27 6.95 -3.33
C ARG A 32 4.42 6.83 -4.85
N ALA A 33 3.48 7.38 -5.63
CA ALA A 33 3.57 7.39 -7.08
C ALA A 33 4.80 8.20 -7.54
N ALA A 34 5.00 9.40 -6.99
CA ALA A 34 6.16 10.25 -7.28
C ALA A 34 7.49 9.56 -6.91
N ALA A 35 7.57 8.91 -5.74
CA ALA A 35 8.75 8.15 -5.34
C ALA A 35 9.06 6.99 -6.30
N ARG A 36 8.03 6.29 -6.80
CA ARG A 36 8.19 5.22 -7.80
C ARG A 36 8.63 5.76 -9.16
N SER A 37 8.09 6.91 -9.59
CA SER A 37 8.49 7.57 -10.83
C SER A 37 9.95 8.02 -10.79
N GLY A 38 10.44 8.51 -9.64
CA GLY A 38 11.85 8.84 -9.44
C GLY A 38 12.78 7.62 -9.39
N ALA A 39 12.30 6.48 -8.89
CA ALA A 39 13.05 5.22 -8.83
C ALA A 39 13.19 4.51 -10.19
N ALA A 40 12.49 4.95 -11.25
CA ALA A 40 12.65 4.42 -12.60
C ALA A 40 14.05 4.69 -13.22
N GLY A 41 14.92 5.45 -12.52
CA GLY A 41 16.35 5.59 -12.84
C GLY A 41 17.27 4.54 -12.18
N GLY A 42 16.74 3.61 -11.38
CA GLY A 42 17.51 2.49 -10.83
C GLY A 42 17.76 1.43 -11.91
N GLY A 43 19.04 1.17 -12.22
CA GLY A 43 19.46 0.22 -13.25
C GLY A 43 18.92 -1.22 -13.07
N PRO A 44 19.21 -2.12 -14.02
CA PRO A 44 18.67 -3.47 -14.08
C PRO A 44 19.15 -4.29 -12.86
N GLY A 45 18.39 -4.25 -11.76
CA GLY A 45 18.78 -4.89 -10.52
C GLY A 45 17.92 -4.55 -9.31
N GLU A 46 17.15 -3.46 -9.35
CA GLU A 46 16.17 -3.18 -8.30
C GLU A 46 14.91 -4.01 -8.55
N GLU A 47 14.98 -5.31 -8.24
CA GLU A 47 13.80 -6.17 -8.15
C GLU A 47 12.76 -5.45 -7.27
N PRO A 48 11.51 -5.26 -7.75
CA PRO A 48 10.47 -4.69 -6.92
C PRO A 48 10.43 -5.49 -5.63
N ARG A 49 10.44 -4.83 -4.46
CA ARG A 49 10.24 -5.47 -3.17
C ARG A 49 8.90 -6.21 -3.21
N LYS A 50 8.94 -7.46 -3.69
CA LYS A 50 7.81 -8.37 -3.69
C LYS A 50 7.38 -8.39 -2.25
N ALA A 51 6.13 -8.02 -2.00
CA ALA A 51 5.56 -8.14 -0.67
C ALA A 51 5.91 -9.56 -0.20
N GLY A 52 6.62 -9.64 0.93
CA GLY A 52 7.16 -10.89 1.44
C GLY A 52 6.03 -11.74 2.00
N TRP A 53 5.08 -12.15 1.16
CA TRP A 53 4.04 -13.11 1.48
C TRP A 53 4.81 -14.39 1.78
N ARG A 54 5.20 -14.53 3.03
CA ARG A 54 6.03 -15.64 3.46
C ARG A 54 5.15 -16.86 3.33
N ARG A 55 5.66 -17.88 2.64
CA ARG A 55 5.08 -19.21 2.73
C ARG A 55 5.21 -19.62 4.20
N LEU A 56 4.08 -19.69 4.91
CA LEU A 56 4.05 -20.06 6.33
C LEU A 56 4.77 -21.40 6.57
N GLU A 57 4.74 -22.28 5.58
CA GLU A 57 5.45 -23.56 5.52
C GLU A 57 6.98 -23.45 5.74
N ARG A 58 7.58 -22.29 5.45
CA ARG A 58 9.01 -21.98 5.65
C ARG A 58 9.28 -21.00 6.79
N SER A 59 8.25 -20.60 7.53
CA SER A 59 8.42 -19.75 8.71
C SER A 59 8.96 -20.57 9.87
N ARG A 60 9.94 -20.02 10.62
CA ARG A 60 10.55 -20.68 11.77
C ARG A 60 9.55 -20.69 12.94
N GLY A 61 8.76 -21.75 13.06
CA GLY A 61 8.03 -22.11 14.27
C GLY A 61 6.99 -21.11 14.77
N PHE A 62 6.43 -21.42 15.95
CA PHE A 62 5.39 -20.64 16.62
C PHE A 62 5.83 -19.19 16.87
N GLN A 63 4.98 -18.24 16.48
CA GLN A 63 5.17 -16.83 16.79
C GLN A 63 4.14 -16.38 17.82
N PRO A 64 4.58 -15.65 18.87
CA PRO A 64 3.68 -15.28 19.95
C PRO A 64 2.61 -14.27 19.47
N PRO A 65 1.43 -14.24 20.13
CA PRO A 65 0.27 -13.44 19.70
C PRO A 65 0.52 -11.93 19.54
N HIS A 66 1.60 -11.41 20.14
CA HIS A 66 1.98 -10.01 20.12
C HIS A 66 3.06 -9.67 19.09
N SER A 67 3.46 -10.61 18.22
CA SER A 67 4.38 -10.30 17.14
C SER A 67 3.62 -9.66 15.97
N TRP A 68 3.82 -8.38 15.73
CA TRP A 68 3.23 -7.65 14.59
C TRP A 68 4.15 -7.64 13.35
N ARG A 69 5.31 -8.30 13.44
CA ARG A 69 6.25 -8.49 12.33
C ARG A 69 6.38 -9.98 12.04
N GLY A 70 5.83 -10.40 10.91
CA GLY A 70 6.23 -11.60 10.16
C GLY A 70 6.91 -11.19 8.86
#